data_AF-A0A972CGH8-F1
#
_entry.id   AF-A0A972CGH8-F1
#
_cell.length_a   1.000
_cell.length_b   1.000
_cell.length_c   1.000
_cell.angle_alpha   90.00
_cell.angle_beta   90.00
_cell.angle_gamma   90.00
#
_symmetry.space_group_name_H-M   'P 1'
#
loop_
_entity.id
_entity.type
_entity.pdbx_description
1 polymer ?
#
loop_
_entity_poly.entity_id
_entity_poly.type
_entity_poly.pdbx_seq_one_letter_code
_entity_poly.pdbx_strand_id
1 'polypeptide(L)'
;TIVILLVFLLLLSGLTACDSNQHDPLENEETHNPEQAETMIDTGRFLGQVDNNFIEIKISGVPDEMDPSVFMLSENIKEQFETLDIIPEDTVKIEYYINENNQHVITNIEKSLILITASW
;
A
#
# COMPACT_ATOMS: atom_id res chain seq x y z
N THR A 1 -48.13 -3.39 26.35
CA THR A 1 -48.26 -1.93 26.51
C THR A 1 -46.92 -1.28 26.19
N ILE A 2 -46.84 -0.62 25.03
CA ILE A 2 -45.99 0.55 24.69
C ILE A 2 -44.44 0.42 24.73
N VAL A 3 -43.83 -0.42 25.57
CA VAL A 3 -42.38 -0.33 25.85
C VAL A 3 -41.50 -0.91 24.73
N ILE A 4 -41.95 -1.94 24.00
CA ILE A 4 -41.15 -2.53 22.89
C ILE A 4 -41.27 -1.70 21.60
N LEU A 5 -42.31 -0.87 21.46
CA LEU A 5 -42.47 0.06 20.33
C LEU A 5 -41.61 1.34 20.48
N LEU A 6 -41.13 1.64 21.70
CA LEU A 6 -40.34 2.85 21.99
C LEU A 6 -38.83 2.71 21.73
N VAL A 7 -38.32 1.48 21.55
CA VAL A 7 -36.90 1.25 21.24
C VAL A 7 -36.61 1.39 19.74
N PHE A 8 -37.62 1.27 18.87
CA PHE A 8 -37.48 1.42 17.42
C PHE A 8 -37.60 2.87 16.91
N LEU A 9 -37.92 3.84 17.77
CA LEU A 9 -38.13 5.25 17.40
C LEU A 9 -36.93 6.18 17.69
N LEU A 10 -35.79 5.66 18.16
CA LEU A 10 -34.62 6.45 18.56
C LEU A 10 -33.39 6.36 17.63
N LEU A 11 -33.54 5.89 16.39
CA LEU A 11 -32.46 5.94 15.37
C LEU A 11 -32.72 6.93 14.23
N LEU A 12 -33.74 7.79 14.35
CA LEU A 12 -34.04 8.86 13.39
C LEU A 12 -33.80 10.23 14.01
N SER A 13 -32.53 10.57 14.25
CA SER A 13 -32.08 11.91 14.64
C SER A 13 -30.55 11.95 14.59
N GLY A 14 -29.86 12.73 13.75
CA GLY A 14 -30.33 13.80 12.90
C GLY A 14 -29.37 14.07 11.74
N LEU A 15 -29.97 14.47 10.63
CA LEU A 15 -29.33 15.26 9.59
C LEU A 15 -29.03 16.63 10.18
N THR A 16 -27.75 16.92 10.41
CA THR A 16 -27.28 18.31 10.51
C THR A 16 -26.16 18.45 9.48
N ALA A 17 -26.55 18.62 8.22
CA ALA A 17 -25.64 19.11 7.19
C ALA A 17 -25.47 20.61 7.44
N CYS A 18 -24.35 21.01 8.04
CA CYS A 18 -23.93 22.41 8.00
C CYS A 18 -23.20 22.66 6.68
N ASP A 19 -23.89 23.45 5.87
CA ASP A 19 -23.43 24.19 4.70
C ASP A 19 -22.22 25.07 5.03
N SER A 20 -21.13 24.91 4.29
CA SER A 20 -20.15 25.97 4.01
C SER A 20 -19.40 25.64 2.72
N ASN A 21 -19.81 26.30 1.64
CA ASN A 21 -19.06 26.39 0.40
C ASN A 21 -17.71 27.10 0.64
N GLN A 22 -16.61 26.41 0.35
CA GLN A 22 -15.36 27.06 -0.05
C GLN A 22 -14.87 26.34 -1.31
N HIS A 23 -15.15 26.97 -2.44
CA HIS A 23 -14.51 26.67 -3.71
C HIS A 23 -13.11 27.28 -3.68
N ASP A 24 -12.08 26.46 -3.82
CA ASP A 24 -10.84 26.84 -4.51
C ASP A 24 -10.33 25.60 -5.28
N PRO A 25 -9.87 25.77 -6.54
CA PRO A 25 -9.89 24.72 -7.53
C PRO A 25 -8.56 23.96 -7.56
N LEU A 26 -8.61 22.66 -7.27
CA LEU A 26 -7.73 21.69 -7.91
C LEU A 26 -8.63 20.58 -8.41
N GLU A 27 -9.26 20.88 -9.54
CA GLU A 27 -9.78 19.89 -10.47
C GLU A 27 -8.57 19.08 -10.96
N ASN A 28 -8.17 18.05 -10.21
CA ASN A 28 -7.60 16.89 -10.86
C ASN A 28 -8.78 16.23 -11.56
N GLU A 29 -8.97 16.57 -12.83
CA GLU A 29 -9.64 15.65 -13.74
C GLU A 29 -8.80 14.37 -13.76
N GLU A 30 -9.05 13.49 -12.79
CA GLU A 30 -8.84 12.07 -12.97
C GLU A 30 -9.85 11.67 -14.04
N THR A 31 -9.38 11.81 -15.28
CA THR A 31 -9.87 11.02 -16.40
C THR A 31 -9.79 9.57 -15.93
N HIS A 32 -10.89 9.05 -15.40
CA HIS A 32 -11.02 7.67 -14.99
C HIS A 32 -11.04 6.83 -16.27
N ASN A 33 -9.87 6.66 -16.87
CA ASN A 33 -9.61 5.67 -17.89
C ASN A 33 -9.66 4.30 -17.18
N PRO A 34 -10.60 3.42 -17.49
CA PRO A 34 -10.77 2.13 -16.80
C PRO A 34 -9.66 1.11 -17.09
N GLU A 35 -8.45 1.54 -17.45
CA GLU A 35 -7.36 0.68 -17.95
C GLU A 35 -6.00 0.86 -17.27
N GLN A 36 -5.84 1.75 -16.28
CA GLN A 36 -4.60 1.85 -15.51
C GLN A 36 -4.84 1.49 -14.05
N ALA A 37 -4.30 0.34 -13.63
CA ALA A 37 -4.25 -0.04 -12.23
C ALA A 37 -3.50 1.03 -11.43
N GLU A 38 -4.04 1.41 -10.26
CA GLU A 38 -3.40 2.35 -9.36
C GLU A 38 -2.04 1.80 -8.93
N THR A 39 -0.99 2.61 -9.11
CA THR A 39 0.37 2.28 -8.69
C THR A 39 0.63 2.88 -7.31
N MET A 40 1.07 2.04 -6.39
CA MET A 40 1.43 2.39 -5.02
C MET A 40 2.95 2.34 -4.84
N ILE A 41 3.45 3.09 -3.87
CA ILE A 41 4.87 3.13 -3.51
C ILE A 41 5.01 2.91 -2.01
N ASP A 42 5.86 1.95 -1.63
CA ASP A 42 6.17 1.67 -0.23
C ASP A 42 7.68 1.51 -0.02
N THR A 43 8.08 1.56 1.25
CA THR A 43 9.42 1.16 1.68
C THR A 43 9.31 0.05 2.72
N GLY A 44 10.33 -0.78 2.84
CA GLY A 44 10.36 -1.82 3.85
C GLY A 44 11.67 -2.57 3.92
N ARG A 45 11.78 -3.52 4.84
CA ARG A 45 12.91 -4.45 4.91
C ARG A 45 12.60 -5.72 4.13
N PHE A 46 13.45 -6.09 3.20
CA PHE A 46 13.35 -7.37 2.50
C PHE A 46 13.72 -8.51 3.45
N LEU A 47 12.90 -9.56 3.51
CA LEU A 47 13.13 -10.71 4.40
C LEU A 47 13.58 -11.97 3.65
N GLY A 48 13.13 -12.16 2.41
CA GLY A 48 13.47 -13.33 1.63
C GLY A 48 12.57 -13.56 0.42
N GLN A 49 12.86 -14.63 -0.32
CA GLN A 49 12.02 -15.19 -1.38
C GLN A 49 11.21 -16.37 -0.83
N VAL A 50 9.90 -16.38 -1.09
CA VAL A 50 9.05 -17.55 -0.87
C VAL A 50 9.31 -18.57 -1.99
N ASP A 51 9.37 -18.08 -3.23
CA ASP A 51 9.80 -18.77 -4.44
C ASP A 51 10.31 -17.75 -5.47
N ASN A 52 10.57 -18.18 -6.71
CA ASN A 52 11.08 -17.31 -7.78
C ASN A 52 10.09 -16.22 -8.25
N ASN A 53 8.84 -16.24 -7.77
CA ASN A 53 7.82 -15.25 -8.10
C ASN A 53 7.46 -14.37 -6.92
N PHE A 54 7.71 -14.78 -5.68
CA PHE A 54 7.21 -14.09 -4.50
C PHE A 54 8.30 -13.74 -3.50
N ILE A 55 8.26 -12.51 -2.99
CA ILE A 55 9.14 -12.02 -1.93
C ILE A 55 8.36 -11.54 -0.71
N GLU A 56 9.02 -11.56 0.45
CA GLU A 56 8.49 -11.06 1.71
C GLU A 56 9.15 -9.73 2.08
N ILE A 57 8.33 -8.72 2.36
CA ILE A 57 8.78 -7.39 2.77
C ILE A 57 8.04 -6.98 4.04
N LYS A 58 8.82 -6.58 5.04
CA LYS A 58 8.31 -5.89 6.23
C LYS A 58 8.15 -4.39 5.93
N ILE A 59 6.93 -3.94 5.67
CA ILE A 59 6.64 -2.55 5.31
C ILE A 59 6.99 -1.59 6.46
N SER A 60 7.65 -0.48 6.14
CA SER A 60 8.00 0.56 7.09
C SER A 60 6.75 1.17 7.73
N GLY A 61 6.79 1.42 9.05
CA GLY A 61 5.64 1.95 9.78
C GLY A 61 4.62 0.88 10.21
N VAL A 62 4.78 -0.36 9.75
CA VAL A 62 4.02 -1.53 10.23
C VAL A 62 4.79 -2.16 11.41
N PRO A 63 4.19 -2.24 12.63
CA PRO A 63 4.79 -2.91 13.80
C PRO A 63 5.42 -4.27 13.49
N ASP A 64 6.58 -4.54 14.11
CA ASP A 64 7.37 -5.74 13.85
C ASP A 64 6.66 -7.05 14.19
N GLU A 65 5.65 -7.02 15.06
CA GLU A 65 4.84 -8.17 15.46
C GLU A 65 3.82 -8.62 14.42
N MET A 66 3.51 -7.78 13.41
CA MET A 66 2.62 -8.18 12.31
C MET A 66 3.34 -9.05 11.27
N ASP A 67 2.60 -9.89 10.56
CA ASP A 67 3.19 -10.69 9.49
C ASP A 67 3.75 -9.80 8.36
N PRO A 68 4.82 -10.24 7.66
CA PRO A 68 5.32 -9.53 6.50
C PRO A 68 4.31 -9.60 5.33
N SER A 69 4.39 -8.62 4.44
CA SER A 69 3.59 -8.60 3.22
C SER A 69 4.30 -9.40 2.12
N VAL A 70 3.54 -10.23 1.41
CA VAL A 70 4.02 -11.00 0.26
C VAL A 70 3.73 -10.24 -1.03
N PHE A 71 4.74 -10.12 -1.88
CA PHE A 71 4.65 -9.43 -3.16
C PHE A 71 5.06 -10.36 -4.31
N MET A 72 4.29 -10.33 -5.39
CA MET A 72 4.65 -10.98 -6.65
C MET A 72 5.62 -10.09 -7.42
N LEU A 73 6.69 -10.66 -7.93
CA LEU A 73 7.60 -10.01 -8.87
C LEU A 73 6.97 -10.04 -10.27
N SER A 74 6.91 -8.88 -10.95
CA SER A 74 6.61 -8.87 -12.39
C SER A 74 7.70 -9.59 -13.18
N GLU A 75 7.40 -10.03 -14.41
CA GLU A 75 8.37 -10.72 -15.28
C GLU A 75 9.69 -9.95 -15.42
N ASN A 76 9.60 -8.65 -15.67
CA ASN A 76 10.77 -7.78 -15.79
C ASN A 76 11.61 -7.75 -14.50
N ILE A 77 10.98 -7.77 -13.33
CA ILE A 77 11.70 -7.80 -12.06
C ILE A 77 12.31 -9.18 -11.81
N LYS A 78 11.59 -10.27 -12.11
CA LYS A 78 12.12 -11.64 -11.95
C LYS A 78 13.42 -11.85 -12.73
N GLU A 79 13.47 -11.39 -13.97
CA GLU A 79 14.64 -11.58 -14.85
C GLU A 79 15.90 -10.87 -14.33
N GLN A 80 15.75 -9.81 -13.54
CA GLN A 80 16.87 -9.02 -13.04
C GLN A 80 17.08 -9.12 -11.53
N PHE A 81 16.20 -9.79 -10.78
CA PHE A 81 16.17 -9.74 -9.31
C PHE A 81 17.52 -10.15 -8.70
N GLU A 82 18.12 -11.24 -9.19
CA GLU A 82 19.43 -11.73 -8.73
C GLU A 82 20.56 -10.71 -8.95
N THR A 83 20.41 -9.80 -9.93
CA THR A 83 21.43 -8.78 -10.24
C THR A 83 21.37 -7.57 -9.32
N LEU A 84 20.28 -7.41 -8.56
CA LEU A 84 20.07 -6.27 -7.66
C LEU A 84 20.85 -6.37 -6.34
N ASP A 85 21.44 -7.54 -6.04
CA ASP A 85 22.21 -7.81 -4.81
C ASP A 85 21.46 -7.39 -3.52
N ILE A 86 20.13 -7.63 -3.53
CA ILE A 86 19.25 -7.43 -2.38
C ILE A 86 19.35 -8.66 -1.50
N ILE A 87 19.82 -8.46 -0.26
CA ILE A 87 19.95 -9.52 0.75
C ILE A 87 18.98 -9.25 1.90
N PRO A 88 18.61 -10.27 2.70
CA PRO A 88 17.75 -10.08 3.86
C PRO A 88 18.22 -8.94 4.76
N GLU A 89 17.25 -8.20 5.32
CA GLU A 89 17.37 -6.97 6.10
C GLU A 89 17.74 -5.71 5.32
N ASP A 90 17.98 -5.78 4.00
CA ASP A 90 18.12 -4.57 3.20
C ASP A 90 16.81 -3.76 3.17
N THR A 91 16.93 -2.45 3.35
CA THR A 91 15.83 -1.54 3.09
C THR A 91 15.63 -1.41 1.59
N VAL A 92 14.40 -1.61 1.14
CA VAL A 92 13.99 -1.48 -0.25
C VAL A 92 12.88 -0.46 -0.40
N LYS A 93 12.83 0.20 -1.55
CA LYS A 93 11.67 0.95 -2.03
C LYS A 93 11.05 0.16 -3.17
N ILE A 94 9.74 0.00 -3.14
CA ILE A 94 8.97 -0.76 -4.12
C ILE A 94 7.90 0.10 -4.77
N GLU A 95 7.65 -0.16 -6.05
CA GLU A 95 6.47 0.32 -6.77
C GLU A 95 5.67 -0.91 -7.18
N TYR A 96 4.36 -0.91 -6.90
CA TYR A 96 3.52 -2.08 -7.13
C TYR A 96 2.06 -1.68 -7.41
N TYR A 97 1.29 -2.61 -7.97
CA TYR A 97 -0.16 -2.46 -8.14
C TYR A 97 -0.89 -3.73 -7.65
N ILE A 98 -2.21 -3.64 -7.45
CA ILE A 98 -3.04 -4.81 -7.16
C ILE A 98 -3.64 -5.32 -8.49
N ASN A 99 -3.33 -6.56 -8.87
CA ASN A 99 -3.89 -7.15 -10.09
C ASN A 99 -5.33 -7.70 -9.87
N GLU A 100 -5.94 -8.22 -10.93
CA GLU A 100 -7.30 -8.81 -10.91
C GLU A 100 -7.45 -10.00 -9.94
N ASN A 101 -6.34 -10.66 -9.58
CA ASN A 101 -6.30 -11.76 -8.61
C ASN A 101 -6.03 -11.27 -7.17
N ASN A 102 -6.07 -9.96 -6.93
CA ASN A 102 -5.78 -9.34 -5.65
C ASN A 102 -4.36 -9.59 -5.14
N GLN A 103 -3.39 -9.73 -6.06
CA GLN A 103 -1.98 -9.90 -5.75
C GLN A 103 -1.25 -8.56 -5.89
N HIS A 104 -0.34 -8.26 -4.95
CA HIS A 104 0.54 -7.10 -5.04
C HIS A 104 1.68 -7.39 -6.01
N VAL A 105 1.73 -6.72 -7.16
CA VAL A 105 2.69 -7.00 -8.22
C VAL A 105 3.73 -5.88 -8.29
N ILE A 106 4.98 -6.19 -7.97
CA ILE A 106 6.10 -5.25 -8.02
C ILE A 106 6.53 -5.02 -9.46
N THR A 107 6.50 -3.76 -9.87
CA THR A 107 6.98 -3.26 -11.16
C THR A 107 8.36 -2.62 -11.04
N ASN A 108 8.75 -2.18 -9.85
CA ASN A 108 10.06 -1.61 -9.56
C ASN A 108 10.49 -1.93 -8.12
N ILE A 109 11.77 -2.28 -7.93
CA ILE A 109 12.38 -2.45 -6.61
C ILE A 109 13.81 -1.94 -6.64
N GLU A 110 14.15 -1.12 -5.66
CA GLU A 110 15.48 -0.55 -5.50
C GLU A 110 15.96 -0.69 -4.05
N LYS A 111 17.26 -0.98 -3.88
CA LYS A 111 17.91 -0.96 -2.57
C LYS A 111 18.07 0.50 -2.10
N SER A 112 17.46 0.83 -0.97
CA SER A 112 17.58 2.15 -0.36
C SER A 112 18.86 2.21 0.47
N LEU A 113 19.86 2.92 -0.04
CA LEU A 113 21.10 3.17 0.68
C LEU A 113 20.86 4.24 1.75
N ILE A 114 20.78 3.80 3.02
CA ILE A 114 20.91 4.74 4.14
C ILE A 114 22.37 5.17 4.18
N LEU A 115 22.65 6.37 3.68
CA LEU A 115 23.96 7.01 3.87
C LEU A 115 24.09 7.33 5.36
N ILE A 116 24.78 6.45 6.09
CA ILE A 116 25.20 6.76 7.46
C ILE A 116 26.27 7.84 7.31
N THR A 117 25.89 9.11 7.44
CA THR A 117 26.86 10.19 7.55
C THR A 117 27.63 9.97 8.84
N ALA A 118 28.81 9.36 8.74
CA ALA A 118 29.73 9.24 9.86
C ALA A 118 30.17 10.66 10.25
N SER A 119 29.63 11.17 11.36
CA SER A 119 30.22 12.32 12.05
C SER A 119 31.45 11.83 12.80
N TRP A 120 32.63 12.23 12.31
CA TRP A 120 33.91 12.10 13.00
C TRP A 120 34.15 13.29 13.93
#